data_AF-A0AAU9UF75-F1
#
_entry.id   AF-A0AAU9UF75-F1
#
_cell.length_a   1.000
_cell.length_b   1.000
_cell.length_c   1.000
_cell.angle_alpha   90.00
_cell.angle_beta   90.00
_cell.angle_gamma   90.00
#
_symmetry.space_group_name_H-M   'P 1'
#
loop_
_entity.id
_entity.type
_entity.pdbx_description
1 polymer ?
#
loop_
_entity_poly.entity_id
_entity_poly.type
_entity_poly.pdbx_seq_one_letter_code
_entity_poly.pdbx_strand_id
1 'polypeptide(L)'
;MDVIKSEQSPPCEISPQKALALYVSMQLSKWRYTVLRNFSLKEGLKYPSYYLLLKEKNECYPSKEDISVTETSVKIRLQSLLDLTVRRLIVSLKDDTHTRDPLVLDSKGGFDGASTQSVYHQSTSANDSDLATVFMASIVPLKLSTVSGITVWENDRPSSTAYCRPWWNEIAAFEAEITALTPTTNGNSTINHNLMLTMIDGKVHSIISETSAAVCDLCKARPVEMNDLQKVRAKPVNEDMYKYGLS
;
A
#
# COMPACT_ATOMS: atom_id res chain seq x y z
N MET A 1 -38.35 -50.02 7.03
CA MET A 1 -37.79 -48.87 7.77
C MET A 1 -36.76 -48.24 6.85
N ASP A 2 -37.24 -47.33 6.02
CA ASP A 2 -36.42 -46.63 5.04
C ASP A 2 -35.51 -45.62 5.76
N VAL A 3 -34.22 -45.77 5.53
CA VAL A 3 -33.20 -44.82 5.96
C VAL A 3 -33.38 -43.57 5.10
N ILE A 4 -33.96 -42.53 5.69
CA ILE A 4 -34.00 -41.19 5.11
C ILE A 4 -32.54 -40.74 4.96
N LYS A 5 -32.01 -40.83 3.73
CA LYS A 5 -30.77 -40.16 3.36
C LYS A 5 -31.06 -38.66 3.43
N SER A 6 -30.45 -37.98 4.39
CA SER A 6 -30.45 -36.52 4.38
C SER A 6 -29.74 -36.07 3.10
N GLU A 7 -30.42 -35.23 2.32
CA GLU A 7 -29.80 -34.53 1.20
C GLU A 7 -28.66 -33.68 1.75
N GLN A 8 -27.42 -34.13 1.57
CA GLN A 8 -26.26 -33.31 1.83
C GLN A 8 -26.28 -32.14 0.84
N SER A 9 -26.51 -30.94 1.36
CA SER A 9 -26.33 -29.69 0.63
C SER A 9 -25.00 -29.73 -0.14
N PRO A 10 -24.93 -29.21 -1.38
CA PRO A 10 -23.69 -29.24 -2.15
C PRO A 10 -22.55 -28.64 -1.32
N PRO A 11 -21.37 -29.29 -1.27
CA PRO A 11 -20.29 -28.84 -0.41
C PRO A 11 -19.94 -27.40 -0.77
N CYS A 12 -19.98 -26.51 0.22
CA CYS A 12 -19.60 -25.12 0.05
C CYS A 12 -18.09 -25.07 -0.25
N GLU A 13 -17.76 -24.99 -1.55
CA GLU A 13 -16.38 -24.87 -2.01
C GLU A 13 -15.96 -23.40 -1.95
N ILE A 14 -14.92 -23.12 -1.14
CA ILE A 14 -14.43 -21.77 -0.94
C ILE A 14 -13.45 -21.45 -2.07
N SER A 15 -13.62 -20.31 -2.74
CA SER A 15 -12.71 -19.92 -3.82
C SER A 15 -11.28 -19.66 -3.31
N PRO A 16 -10.25 -19.88 -4.15
CA PRO A 16 -8.86 -19.58 -3.81
C PRO A 16 -8.65 -18.15 -3.29
N GLN A 17 -9.33 -17.16 -3.87
CA GLN A 17 -9.26 -15.75 -3.44
C GLN A 17 -9.81 -15.54 -2.03
N LYS A 18 -10.98 -16.11 -1.72
CA LYS A 18 -11.59 -16.01 -0.39
C LYS A 18 -10.75 -16.74 0.66
N ALA A 19 -10.21 -17.91 0.31
CA ALA A 19 -9.31 -18.66 1.19
C ALA A 19 -7.99 -17.92 1.44
N LEU A 20 -7.44 -17.24 0.43
CA LEU A 20 -6.25 -16.41 0.60
C LEU A 20 -6.52 -15.19 1.50
N ALA A 21 -7.68 -14.54 1.33
CA ALA A 21 -8.09 -13.44 2.20
C ALA A 21 -8.20 -13.90 3.68
N LEU A 22 -8.80 -15.08 3.92
CA LEU A 22 -8.83 -15.69 5.26
C LEU A 22 -7.43 -16.00 5.78
N TYR A 23 -6.58 -16.60 4.94
CA TYR A 23 -5.19 -16.95 5.29
C TYR A 23 -4.40 -15.74 5.78
N VAL A 24 -4.50 -14.61 5.08
CA VAL A 24 -3.80 -13.36 5.41
C VAL A 24 -4.42 -12.66 6.62
N SER A 25 -5.75 -12.52 6.65
CA SER A 25 -6.44 -11.81 7.75
C SER A 25 -6.28 -12.51 9.10
N MET A 26 -6.23 -13.84 9.12
CA MET A 26 -5.98 -14.63 10.33
C MET A 26 -4.49 -14.87 10.62
N GLN A 27 -3.57 -14.31 9.81
CA GLN A 27 -2.12 -14.49 9.95
C GLN A 27 -1.72 -15.97 10.07
N LEU A 28 -2.32 -16.82 9.24
CA LEU A 28 -2.05 -18.26 9.28
C LEU A 28 -0.66 -18.57 8.71
N SER A 29 0.03 -19.52 9.33
CA SER A 29 1.15 -20.20 8.69
C SER A 29 0.64 -21.27 7.72
N LYS A 30 1.49 -21.71 6.78
CA LYS A 30 1.18 -22.84 5.88
C LYS A 30 0.70 -24.06 6.65
N TRP A 31 1.35 -24.38 7.76
CA TRP A 31 0.98 -25.51 8.60
C TRP A 31 -0.40 -25.32 9.25
N ARG A 32 -0.66 -24.16 9.87
CA ARG A 32 -1.97 -23.84 10.47
C ARG A 32 -3.10 -23.91 9.46
N TYR A 33 -2.87 -23.38 8.25
CA TYR A 33 -3.84 -23.48 7.15
C TYR A 33 -4.08 -24.94 6.73
N THR A 34 -3.03 -25.75 6.64
CA THR A 34 -3.15 -27.17 6.28
C THR A 34 -3.95 -27.96 7.32
N VAL A 35 -3.70 -27.70 8.62
CA VAL A 35 -4.48 -28.30 9.71
C VAL A 35 -5.94 -27.88 9.64
N LEU A 36 -6.21 -26.58 9.50
CA LEU A 36 -7.57 -26.02 9.37
C LEU A 36 -8.32 -26.67 8.20
N ARG A 37 -7.67 -26.76 7.03
CA ARG A 37 -8.24 -27.39 5.84
C ARG A 37 -8.58 -28.86 6.07
N ASN A 38 -7.67 -29.63 6.68
CA ASN A 38 -7.87 -31.05 6.91
C ASN A 38 -8.97 -31.32 7.94
N PHE A 39 -9.10 -30.46 8.95
CA PHE A 39 -10.21 -30.51 9.90
C PHE A 39 -11.53 -30.16 9.20
N SER A 40 -11.58 -29.03 8.50
CA SER A 40 -12.77 -28.54 7.79
C SER A 40 -13.30 -29.55 6.77
N LEU A 41 -12.40 -30.30 6.11
CA LEU A 41 -12.76 -31.35 5.16
C LEU A 41 -13.59 -32.47 5.81
N LYS A 42 -13.32 -32.80 7.09
CA LYS A 42 -14.09 -33.79 7.86
C LYS A 42 -15.50 -33.29 8.17
N GLU A 43 -15.66 -31.98 8.32
CA GLU A 43 -16.93 -31.29 8.57
C GLU A 43 -17.67 -30.89 7.27
N GLY A 44 -17.21 -31.35 6.11
CA GLY A 44 -17.86 -31.10 4.81
C GLY A 44 -17.52 -29.75 4.14
N LEU A 45 -16.66 -28.92 4.75
CA LEU A 45 -16.19 -27.65 4.18
C LEU A 45 -14.90 -27.84 3.37
N LYS A 46 -14.95 -27.49 2.08
CA LYS A 46 -13.83 -27.70 1.15
C LYS A 46 -13.04 -26.41 0.94
N TYR A 47 -11.94 -26.27 1.70
CA TYR A 47 -10.92 -25.26 1.43
C TYR A 47 -9.97 -25.71 0.31
N PRO A 48 -9.52 -24.77 -0.55
CA PRO A 48 -8.58 -25.06 -1.63
C PRO A 48 -7.22 -25.49 -1.08
N SER A 49 -6.46 -26.24 -1.87
CA SER A 49 -5.10 -26.65 -1.45
C SER A 49 -4.18 -25.43 -1.30
N TYR A 50 -3.12 -25.56 -0.50
CA TYR A 50 -2.14 -24.49 -0.37
C TYR A 50 -1.46 -24.14 -1.72
N TYR A 51 -1.38 -25.09 -2.65
CA TYR A 51 -0.88 -24.85 -3.99
C TYR A 51 -1.75 -23.85 -4.77
N LEU A 52 -3.07 -23.93 -4.64
CA LEU A 52 -3.99 -22.95 -5.25
C LEU A 52 -3.86 -21.58 -4.59
N LEU A 53 -3.68 -21.52 -3.26
CA LEU A 53 -3.35 -20.27 -2.57
C LEU A 53 -2.04 -19.66 -3.09
N LEU A 54 -1.03 -20.48 -3.33
CA LEU A 54 0.25 -20.00 -3.85
C LEU A 54 0.10 -19.39 -5.24
N LYS A 55 -0.72 -19.99 -6.13
CA LYS A 55 -1.05 -19.39 -7.42
C LYS A 55 -1.68 -18.00 -7.25
N GLU A 56 -2.72 -17.90 -6.41
CA GLU A 56 -3.37 -16.61 -6.13
C GLU A 56 -2.42 -15.58 -5.50
N LYS A 57 -1.49 -16.02 -4.65
CA LYS A 57 -0.45 -15.13 -4.08
C LYS A 57 0.46 -14.58 -5.16
N ASN A 58 0.88 -15.41 -6.11
CA ASN A 58 1.75 -14.98 -7.19
C ASN A 58 1.08 -13.93 -8.10
N GLU A 59 -0.23 -14.04 -8.31
CA GLU A 59 -1.03 -13.01 -9.01
C GLU A 59 -1.15 -11.67 -8.22
N CYS A 60 -0.73 -11.65 -6.94
CA CYS A 60 -0.70 -10.46 -6.10
C CYS A 60 0.69 -9.81 -6.03
N TYR A 61 1.70 -10.34 -6.73
CA TYR A 61 3.06 -9.81 -6.71
C TYR A 61 3.37 -9.04 -8.01
N PRO A 62 4.18 -7.96 -7.93
CA PRO A 62 4.76 -7.36 -9.13
C PRO A 62 5.61 -8.37 -9.92
N SER A 63 5.91 -8.03 -11.17
CA SER A 63 6.83 -8.84 -11.98
C SER A 63 8.18 -8.96 -11.26
N LYS A 64 8.82 -10.12 -11.38
CA LYS A 64 10.14 -10.36 -10.76
C LYS A 64 11.21 -9.41 -11.27
N GLU A 65 11.07 -8.93 -12.50
CA GLU A 65 11.99 -7.96 -13.12
C GLU A 65 11.88 -6.56 -12.51
N ASP A 66 10.77 -6.29 -11.83
CA ASP A 66 10.48 -4.99 -11.20
C ASP A 66 10.74 -5.01 -9.69
N ILE A 67 11.21 -6.13 -9.17
CA ILE A 67 11.56 -6.34 -7.77
C ILE A 67 13.08 -6.57 -7.70
N SER A 68 13.79 -5.67 -7.04
CA SER A 68 15.21 -5.83 -6.73
C SER A 68 15.37 -6.16 -5.25
N VAL A 69 16.04 -7.26 -4.93
CA VAL A 69 16.29 -7.69 -3.55
C VAL A 69 17.80 -7.81 -3.36
N THR A 70 18.32 -7.10 -2.37
CA THR A 70 19.69 -7.24 -1.86
C THR A 70 19.66 -7.80 -0.44
N GLU A 71 20.83 -8.01 0.18
CA GLU A 71 20.90 -8.41 1.59
C GLU A 71 20.25 -7.39 2.53
N THR A 72 20.24 -6.12 2.15
CA THR A 72 19.92 -4.98 3.02
C THR A 72 18.70 -4.18 2.58
N SER A 73 18.16 -4.43 1.38
CA SER A 73 17.07 -3.63 0.84
C SER A 73 16.22 -4.42 -0.14
N VAL A 74 14.97 -3.99 -0.26
CA VAL A 74 14.05 -4.43 -1.32
C VAL A 74 13.58 -3.18 -2.01
N LYS A 75 13.65 -3.12 -3.34
CA LYS A 75 13.11 -2.03 -4.16
C LYS A 75 12.05 -2.58 -5.11
N ILE A 76 10.97 -1.83 -5.30
CA ILE A 76 9.91 -2.17 -6.25
C ILE A 76 9.70 -0.95 -7.16
N ARG A 77 9.65 -1.16 -8.47
CA ARG A 77 9.35 -0.06 -9.42
C ARG A 77 7.97 0.52 -9.14
N LEU A 78 7.87 1.84 -8.98
CA LEU A 78 6.62 2.52 -8.63
C LEU A 78 5.50 2.25 -9.64
N GLN A 79 5.80 2.38 -10.94
CA GLN A 79 4.85 2.10 -12.02
C GLN A 79 4.24 0.70 -11.89
N SER A 80 5.07 -0.32 -11.68
CA SER A 80 4.62 -1.72 -11.59
C SER A 80 3.72 -1.96 -10.38
N LEU A 81 3.97 -1.27 -9.27
CA LEU A 81 3.12 -1.33 -8.09
C LEU A 81 1.75 -0.68 -8.32
N LEU A 82 1.73 0.49 -8.97
CA LEU A 82 0.49 1.21 -9.30
C LEU A 82 -0.33 0.42 -10.33
N ASP A 83 0.31 -0.11 -11.38
CA ASP A 83 -0.33 -0.95 -12.40
C ASP A 83 -0.99 -2.18 -11.79
N LEU A 84 -0.27 -2.88 -10.89
CA LEU A 84 -0.80 -4.02 -10.17
C LEU A 84 -1.98 -3.61 -9.28
N THR A 85 -1.86 -2.48 -8.57
CA THR A 85 -2.92 -1.96 -7.70
C THR A 85 -4.18 -1.64 -8.48
N VAL A 86 -4.06 -0.93 -9.60
CA VAL A 86 -5.18 -0.62 -10.51
C VAL A 86 -5.82 -1.89 -11.06
N ARG A 87 -5.02 -2.84 -11.55
CA ARG A 87 -5.54 -4.10 -12.11
C ARG A 87 -6.36 -4.88 -11.08
N ARG A 88 -5.85 -4.96 -9.84
CA ARG A 88 -6.55 -5.61 -8.72
C ARG A 88 -7.80 -4.84 -8.30
N LEU A 89 -7.75 -3.50 -8.35
CA LEU A 89 -8.88 -2.65 -8.03
C LEU A 89 -10.02 -2.84 -9.05
N ILE A 90 -9.71 -2.81 -10.34
CA ILE A 90 -10.70 -3.00 -11.41
C ILE A 90 -11.37 -4.38 -11.30
N VAL A 91 -10.59 -5.44 -11.07
CA VAL A 91 -11.16 -6.79 -10.83
C VAL A 91 -12.11 -6.80 -9.63
N SER A 92 -11.85 -5.99 -8.60
CA SER A 92 -12.72 -5.91 -7.42
C SER A 92 -14.04 -5.17 -7.68
N LEU A 93 -14.10 -4.33 -8.71
CA LEU A 93 -15.28 -3.53 -9.06
C LEU A 93 -16.34 -4.30 -9.85
N LYS A 94 -16.06 -5.55 -10.27
CA LYS A 94 -16.98 -6.45 -10.99
C LYS A 94 -17.59 -5.80 -12.25
N ASP A 95 -16.82 -5.86 -13.34
CA ASP A 95 -17.18 -5.69 -14.77
C ASP A 95 -17.86 -4.41 -15.31
N ASP A 96 -18.38 -3.48 -14.51
CA ASP A 96 -19.11 -2.33 -15.09
C ASP A 96 -18.30 -1.04 -15.30
N THR A 97 -16.99 -1.04 -15.00
CA THR A 97 -16.15 0.17 -15.15
C THR A 97 -15.38 0.23 -16.46
N HIS A 98 -15.86 -0.42 -17.52
CA HIS A 98 -15.36 -0.20 -18.88
C HIS A 98 -15.80 1.16 -19.41
N THR A 99 -15.36 2.22 -18.74
CA THR A 99 -15.50 3.59 -19.24
C THR A 99 -14.44 3.80 -20.32
N ARG A 100 -14.85 4.37 -21.46
CA ARG A 100 -13.90 4.96 -22.42
C ARG A 100 -13.26 6.22 -21.85
N ASP A 101 -13.91 6.84 -20.88
CA ASP A 101 -13.41 8.03 -20.23
C ASP A 101 -12.17 7.70 -19.40
N PRO A 102 -11.10 8.51 -19.53
CA PRO A 102 -9.94 8.41 -18.66
C PRO A 102 -10.35 8.54 -17.19
N LEU A 103 -9.72 7.73 -16.35
CA LEU A 103 -9.86 7.76 -14.90
C LEU A 103 -8.60 8.36 -14.27
N VAL A 104 -8.74 8.84 -13.04
CA VAL A 104 -7.65 9.33 -12.20
C VAL A 104 -7.70 8.58 -10.88
N LEU A 105 -6.58 7.94 -10.53
CA LEU A 105 -6.36 7.33 -9.22
C LEU A 105 -5.58 8.31 -8.34
N ASP A 106 -6.29 8.91 -7.39
CA ASP A 106 -5.69 9.67 -6.30
C ASP A 106 -5.11 8.71 -5.28
N SER A 107 -3.83 8.89 -4.96
CA SER A 107 -3.10 8.12 -3.97
C SER A 107 -2.31 9.04 -3.05
N LYS A 108 -2.13 8.62 -1.80
CA LYS A 108 -1.17 9.24 -0.88
C LYS A 108 0.03 8.33 -0.69
N GLY A 109 1.20 8.91 -0.54
CA GLY A 109 2.43 8.21 -0.27
C GLY A 109 3.24 8.89 0.82
N GLY A 110 4.24 8.18 1.31
CA GLY A 110 5.19 8.68 2.28
C GLY A 110 6.05 7.57 2.83
N PHE A 111 6.74 7.85 3.93
CA PHE A 111 7.77 6.97 4.45
C PHE A 111 7.97 7.21 5.94
N ASP A 112 8.37 6.14 6.63
CA ASP A 112 8.59 6.14 8.07
C ASP A 112 9.77 5.23 8.44
N GLY A 113 10.43 5.57 9.55
CA GLY A 113 11.57 4.86 10.09
C GLY A 113 11.24 4.28 11.48
N ALA A 114 11.38 2.96 11.62
CA ALA A 114 11.26 2.27 12.88
C ALA A 114 12.62 1.72 13.33
N SER A 115 13.01 2.04 14.56
CA SER A 115 14.19 1.46 15.21
C SER A 115 13.81 0.26 16.08
N THR A 116 14.80 -0.36 16.73
CA THR A 116 14.63 -1.48 17.68
C THR A 116 14.17 -2.81 17.06
N GLN A 117 14.50 -3.03 15.79
CA GLN A 117 14.27 -4.33 15.15
C GLN A 117 15.25 -5.39 15.65
N SER A 118 14.81 -6.64 15.69
CA SER A 118 15.66 -7.77 16.07
C SER A 118 16.74 -8.02 15.02
N VAL A 119 18.01 -7.95 15.42
CA VAL A 119 19.14 -8.26 14.54
C VAL A 119 19.27 -9.77 14.36
N TYR A 120 19.28 -10.22 13.10
CA TYR A 120 19.52 -11.63 12.77
C TYR A 120 21.02 -11.91 12.73
N HIS A 121 21.47 -12.99 13.38
CA HIS A 121 22.88 -13.42 13.38
C HIS A 121 23.30 -14.19 12.13
N GLN A 122 22.84 -13.72 10.96
CA GLN A 122 23.27 -14.27 9.67
C GLN A 122 24.47 -13.47 9.16
N SER A 123 25.43 -14.13 8.50
CA SER A 123 26.54 -13.44 7.85
C SER A 123 26.00 -12.47 6.80
N THR A 124 26.31 -11.18 6.95
CA THR A 124 25.99 -10.12 5.99
C THR A 124 27.12 -9.09 5.95
N SER A 125 27.14 -8.32 4.87
CA SER A 125 28.03 -7.17 4.68
C SER A 125 27.63 -5.92 5.49
N ALA A 126 26.43 -5.89 6.09
CA ALA A 126 25.91 -4.74 6.83
C ALA A 126 26.31 -4.71 8.31
N ASN A 127 26.35 -3.52 8.89
CA ASN A 127 26.59 -3.35 10.33
C ASN A 127 25.32 -3.61 11.14
N ASP A 128 25.47 -4.09 12.38
CA ASP A 128 24.34 -4.37 13.29
C ASP A 128 23.40 -3.17 13.50
N SER A 129 23.94 -1.94 13.50
CA SER A 129 23.14 -0.72 13.61
C SER A 129 22.16 -0.55 12.45
N ASP A 130 22.58 -0.90 11.23
CA ASP A 130 21.78 -0.74 10.03
C ASP A 130 20.68 -1.80 10.00
N LEU A 131 20.97 -3.00 10.50
CA LEU A 131 20.03 -4.11 10.63
C LEU A 131 18.97 -3.92 11.73
N ALA A 132 19.26 -3.08 12.73
CA ALA A 132 18.36 -2.78 13.84
C ALA A 132 17.30 -1.72 13.49
N THR A 133 17.33 -1.17 12.27
CA THR A 133 16.41 -0.14 11.80
C THR A 133 15.78 -0.55 10.48
N VAL A 134 14.50 -0.21 10.30
CA VAL A 134 13.81 -0.36 9.02
C VAL A 134 13.24 1.00 8.65
N PHE A 135 13.61 1.47 7.47
CA PHE A 135 12.93 2.57 6.81
C PHE A 135 12.03 1.94 5.74
N MET A 136 10.80 2.42 5.58
CA MET A 136 9.85 1.90 4.61
C MET A 136 9.10 3.04 3.96
N ALA A 137 8.98 3.00 2.63
CA ALA A 137 8.04 3.85 1.92
C ALA A 137 6.74 3.08 1.64
N SER A 138 5.64 3.79 1.52
CA SER A 138 4.35 3.16 1.27
C SER A 138 3.41 4.09 0.52
N ILE A 139 2.47 3.48 -0.20
CA ILE A 139 1.45 4.14 -0.98
C ILE A 139 0.08 3.57 -0.64
N VAL A 140 -0.90 4.44 -0.54
CA VAL A 140 -2.29 4.07 -0.29
C VAL A 140 -3.15 4.65 -1.41
N PRO A 141 -3.85 3.81 -2.20
CA PRO A 141 -4.87 4.29 -3.12
C PRO A 141 -6.05 4.85 -2.32
N LEU A 142 -6.52 6.04 -2.68
CA LEU A 142 -7.59 6.76 -1.97
C LEU A 142 -8.89 6.75 -2.76
N LYS A 143 -8.85 7.18 -4.01
CA LYS A 143 -10.06 7.40 -4.80
C LYS A 143 -9.77 7.19 -6.28
N LEU A 144 -10.64 6.46 -6.95
CA LEU A 144 -10.67 6.35 -8.41
C LEU A 144 -11.87 7.16 -8.91
N SER A 145 -11.62 8.13 -9.79
CA SER A 145 -12.67 8.98 -10.34
C SER A 145 -12.50 9.21 -11.83
N THR A 146 -13.59 9.53 -12.52
CA THR A 146 -13.50 10.03 -13.91
C THR A 146 -12.86 11.41 -13.92
N VAL A 147 -12.35 11.86 -15.07
CA VAL A 147 -11.90 13.26 -15.24
C VAL A 147 -13.02 14.28 -14.95
N SER A 148 -14.29 13.89 -15.11
CA SER A 148 -15.46 14.70 -14.75
C SER A 148 -15.74 14.76 -13.23
N GLY A 149 -14.97 14.06 -12.40
CA GLY A 149 -15.08 14.09 -10.94
C GLY A 149 -16.06 13.06 -10.36
N ILE A 150 -16.58 12.13 -11.16
CA ILE A 150 -17.49 11.08 -10.68
C ILE A 150 -16.64 9.99 -10.02
N THR A 151 -16.91 9.71 -8.73
CA THR A 151 -16.23 8.64 -7.99
C THR A 151 -16.69 7.27 -8.47
N VAL A 152 -15.75 6.45 -8.88
CA VAL A 152 -15.93 5.04 -9.28
C VAL A 152 -15.60 4.11 -8.14
N TRP A 153 -14.58 4.46 -7.35
CA TRP A 153 -14.18 3.73 -6.16
C TRP A 153 -13.59 4.70 -5.13
N GLU A 154 -13.83 4.40 -3.85
CA GLU A 154 -13.25 5.13 -2.74
C GLU A 154 -12.81 4.15 -1.65
N ASN A 155 -11.67 4.43 -1.05
CA ASN A 155 -11.13 3.66 0.06
C ASN A 155 -11.91 3.99 1.34
N ASP A 156 -12.65 3.01 1.86
CA ASP A 156 -13.43 3.15 3.11
C ASP A 156 -12.53 3.27 4.35
N ARG A 157 -11.24 2.90 4.24
CA ARG A 157 -10.28 2.87 5.35
C ARG A 157 -8.91 3.41 4.90
N PRO A 158 -8.82 4.72 4.56
CA PRO A 158 -7.61 5.31 3.98
C PRO A 158 -6.40 5.33 4.93
N SER A 159 -6.58 5.06 6.23
CA SER A 159 -5.50 4.96 7.22
C SER A 159 -5.25 3.52 7.70
N SER A 160 -5.91 2.52 7.10
CA SER A 160 -5.67 1.12 7.45
C SER A 160 -4.40 0.59 6.79
N THR A 161 -3.64 -0.19 7.56
CA THR A 161 -2.48 -0.94 7.05
C THR A 161 -2.84 -1.93 5.95
N ALA A 162 -4.12 -2.35 5.83
CA ALA A 162 -4.58 -3.27 4.79
C ALA A 162 -4.45 -2.70 3.35
N TYR A 163 -4.47 -1.37 3.21
CA TYR A 163 -4.31 -0.67 1.92
C TYR A 163 -2.93 -0.02 1.77
N CYS A 164 -2.08 -0.10 2.79
CA CYS A 164 -0.73 0.46 2.78
C CYS A 164 0.20 -0.46 1.98
N ARG A 165 0.41 -0.13 0.72
CA ARG A 165 1.24 -0.90 -0.20
C ARG A 165 2.71 -0.54 0.03
N PRO A 166 3.56 -1.50 0.45
CA PRO A 166 4.97 -1.23 0.62
C PRO A 166 5.61 -0.95 -0.73
N TRP A 167 6.41 0.11 -0.76
CA TRP A 167 7.22 0.54 -1.87
C TRP A 167 8.57 0.99 -1.29
N TRP A 168 9.63 1.00 -2.08
CA TRP A 168 10.89 1.51 -1.58
C TRP A 168 11.73 2.09 -2.69
N ASN A 169 11.99 3.39 -2.55
CA ASN A 169 13.14 4.06 -3.11
C ASN A 169 13.52 5.26 -2.22
N GLU A 170 14.63 5.92 -2.55
CA GLU A 170 15.05 7.17 -1.90
C GLU A 170 14.11 8.34 -2.29
N ILE A 171 14.03 9.38 -1.45
CA ILE A 171 13.11 10.52 -1.66
C ILE A 171 13.34 11.20 -3.03
N ALA A 172 14.60 11.47 -3.38
CA ALA A 172 14.93 12.10 -4.66
C ALA A 172 14.55 11.22 -5.85
N ALA A 173 14.71 9.90 -5.71
CA ALA A 173 14.29 8.94 -6.70
C ALA A 173 12.75 8.85 -6.80
N PHE A 174 12.03 9.09 -5.70
CA PHE A 174 10.57 9.10 -5.70
C PHE A 174 9.99 10.22 -6.55
N GLU A 175 10.45 11.46 -6.38
CA GLU A 175 9.94 12.60 -7.17
C GLU A 175 10.24 12.41 -8.66
N ALA A 176 11.42 11.85 -8.99
CA ALA A 176 11.77 11.48 -10.36
C ALA A 176 10.87 10.37 -10.91
N GLU A 177 10.59 9.32 -10.12
CA GLU A 177 9.67 8.24 -10.51
C GLU A 177 8.25 8.75 -10.71
N ILE A 178 7.74 9.64 -9.84
CA ILE A 178 6.42 10.26 -10.00
C ILE A 178 6.35 11.04 -11.32
N THR A 179 7.38 11.85 -11.61
CA THR A 179 7.42 12.66 -12.84
C THR A 179 7.46 11.80 -14.10
N ALA A 180 8.07 10.61 -14.00
CA ALA A 180 8.15 9.64 -15.08
C ALA A 180 6.95 8.68 -15.17
N LEU A 181 5.95 8.80 -14.27
CA LEU A 181 4.79 7.93 -14.30
C LEU A 181 3.99 8.06 -15.60
N THR A 182 3.57 6.91 -16.10
CA THR A 182 2.68 6.81 -17.25
C THR A 182 1.32 6.26 -16.81
N PRO A 183 0.24 6.59 -17.54
CA PRO A 183 -1.07 6.06 -17.21
C PRO A 183 -1.09 4.52 -17.30
N THR A 184 -1.74 3.86 -16.34
CA THR A 184 -1.99 2.41 -16.44
C THR A 184 -3.08 2.15 -17.45
N THR A 185 -2.85 1.23 -18.38
CA THR A 185 -3.88 0.73 -19.30
C THR A 185 -4.40 -0.64 -18.83
N ASN A 186 -5.71 -0.79 -18.68
CA ASN A 186 -6.35 -2.08 -18.41
C ASN A 186 -7.58 -2.26 -19.31
N GLY A 187 -7.44 -3.04 -20.37
CA GLY A 187 -8.46 -3.14 -21.41
C GLY A 187 -8.68 -1.79 -22.10
N ASN A 188 -9.92 -1.30 -22.07
CA ASN A 188 -10.29 -0.01 -22.68
C ASN A 188 -10.14 1.20 -21.74
N SER A 189 -9.78 0.97 -20.48
CA SER A 189 -9.66 2.03 -19.48
C SER A 189 -8.22 2.50 -19.35
N THR A 190 -8.04 3.82 -19.36
CA THR A 190 -6.76 4.49 -19.09
C THR A 190 -6.86 5.20 -17.74
N ILE A 191 -5.92 4.92 -16.85
CA ILE A 191 -5.93 5.41 -15.47
C ILE A 191 -4.68 6.26 -15.26
N ASN A 192 -4.86 7.57 -15.11
CA ASN A 192 -3.81 8.49 -14.72
C ASN A 192 -3.57 8.38 -13.21
N HIS A 193 -2.33 8.59 -12.78
CA HIS A 193 -1.95 8.54 -11.37
C HIS A 193 -1.70 9.93 -10.82
N ASN A 194 -2.36 10.26 -9.71
CA ASN A 194 -2.10 11.46 -8.95
C ASN A 194 -1.60 11.04 -7.55
N LEU A 195 -0.31 11.23 -7.29
CA LEU A 195 0.33 10.76 -6.06
C LEU A 195 0.82 11.94 -5.22
N MET A 196 0.34 12.03 -3.99
CA MET A 196 0.65 13.12 -3.05
C MET A 196 1.49 12.62 -1.87
N LEU A 197 2.53 13.35 -1.49
CA LEU A 197 3.45 13.00 -0.39
C LEU A 197 2.93 13.42 0.99
N THR A 198 1.75 12.96 1.38
CA THR A 198 1.11 13.43 2.63
C THR A 198 1.23 12.45 3.81
N MET A 199 1.95 11.33 3.65
CA MET A 199 2.19 10.36 4.73
C MET A 199 3.61 10.51 5.29
N ILE A 200 4.01 11.74 5.61
CA ILE A 200 5.30 12.03 6.23
C ILE A 200 5.09 12.70 7.58
N ASP A 201 5.97 12.42 8.54
CA ASP A 201 5.92 13.08 9.84
C ASP A 201 6.53 14.50 9.79
N GLY A 202 6.28 15.29 10.84
CA GLY A 202 6.81 16.64 10.93
C GLY A 202 8.35 16.72 10.96
N LYS A 203 9.05 15.68 11.40
CA LYS A 203 10.53 15.68 11.43
C LYS A 203 11.10 15.48 10.03
N VAL A 204 10.52 14.57 9.26
CA VAL A 204 10.80 14.39 7.85
C VAL A 204 10.52 15.69 7.11
N HIS A 205 9.37 16.31 7.39
CA HIS A 205 9.01 17.59 6.80
C HIS A 205 10.07 18.66 7.09
N SER A 206 10.53 18.77 8.34
CA SER A 206 11.61 19.70 8.71
C SER A 206 12.94 19.40 8.00
N ILE A 207 13.28 18.13 7.76
CA ILE A 207 14.47 17.75 6.97
C ILE A 207 14.32 18.23 5.52
N ILE A 208 13.17 17.96 4.89
CA ILE A 208 12.90 18.37 3.50
C ILE A 208 12.91 19.90 3.36
N SER A 209 12.36 20.60 4.34
CA SER A 209 12.27 22.07 4.31
C SER A 209 13.50 22.78 4.88
N GLU A 210 14.57 22.03 5.16
CA GLU A 210 15.85 22.50 5.72
C GLU A 210 15.66 23.37 6.98
N THR A 211 14.76 22.95 7.87
CA THR A 211 14.46 23.64 9.12
C THR A 211 14.65 22.75 10.34
N SER A 212 14.73 23.39 11.52
CA SER A 212 14.63 22.69 12.79
C SER A 212 13.19 22.31 13.08
N ALA A 213 12.96 21.15 13.70
CA ALA A 213 11.64 20.69 14.14
C ALA A 213 10.91 21.66 15.12
N ALA A 214 11.62 22.63 15.69
CA ALA A 214 11.02 23.68 16.53
C ALA A 214 10.58 24.94 15.76
N VAL A 215 10.88 25.02 14.46
CA VAL A 215 10.56 26.16 13.59
C VAL A 215 9.42 25.74 12.67
N CYS A 216 8.47 26.62 12.41
CA CYS A 216 7.41 26.31 11.44
C CYS A 216 8.01 26.16 10.04
N ASP A 217 7.80 25.00 9.42
CA ASP A 217 8.39 24.71 8.11
C ASP A 217 7.79 25.51 6.95
N LEU A 218 6.54 26.01 7.13
CA LEU A 218 5.81 26.81 6.15
C LEU A 218 6.23 28.29 6.16
N CYS A 219 6.23 28.94 7.33
CA CYS A 219 6.46 30.38 7.45
C CYS A 219 7.78 30.75 8.16
N LYS A 220 8.57 29.73 8.56
CA LYS A 220 9.86 29.89 9.25
C LYS A 220 9.75 30.69 10.57
N ALA A 221 8.58 30.70 11.19
CA ALA A 221 8.37 31.32 12.50
C ALA A 221 9.05 30.51 13.60
N ARG A 222 9.80 31.20 14.47
CA ARG A 222 10.44 30.60 15.65
C ARG A 222 9.44 30.46 16.80
N PRO A 223 9.69 29.62 17.83
CA PRO A 223 8.80 29.48 18.98
C PRO A 223 8.46 30.81 19.67
N VAL A 224 9.43 31.73 19.72
CA VAL A 224 9.24 33.07 20.31
C VAL A 224 8.31 33.99 19.50
N GLU A 225 8.12 33.69 18.21
CA GLU A 225 7.26 34.45 17.29
C GLU A 225 5.87 33.83 17.17
N MET A 226 5.74 32.53 17.47
CA MET A 226 4.53 31.73 17.21
C MET A 226 3.32 32.16 18.05
N ASN A 227 3.54 32.81 19.20
CA ASN A 227 2.48 33.35 20.05
C ASN A 227 1.92 34.70 19.56
N ASP A 228 2.52 35.29 18.52
CA ASP A 228 2.09 36.59 17.97
C ASP A 228 1.45 36.39 16.59
N LEU A 229 0.12 36.29 16.57
CA LEU A 229 -0.65 36.02 15.35
C LEU A 229 -0.43 37.08 14.26
N GLN A 230 -0.18 38.34 14.61
CA GLN A 230 0.07 39.40 13.63
C GLN A 230 1.43 39.19 12.97
N LYS A 231 2.47 38.87 13.76
CA LYS A 231 3.79 38.55 13.22
C LYS A 231 3.80 37.28 12.37
N VAL A 232 3.05 36.25 12.77
CA VAL A 232 2.96 35.00 11.99
C VAL A 232 2.22 35.22 10.67
N ARG A 233 1.09 35.94 10.68
CA ARG A 233 0.31 36.24 9.46
C ARG A 233 1.05 37.12 8.46
N ALA A 234 1.96 37.97 8.94
CA ALA A 234 2.76 38.84 8.09
C ALA A 234 3.95 38.12 7.42
N LYS A 235 4.29 36.90 7.84
CA LYS A 235 5.42 36.15 7.27
C LYS A 235 5.04 35.55 5.91
N PRO A 236 5.95 35.56 4.93
CA PRO A 236 5.74 34.83 3.68
C PRO A 236 5.66 33.33 3.96
N VAL A 237 4.81 32.65 3.21
CA VAL A 237 4.64 31.19 3.30
C VAL A 237 5.34 30.53 2.12
N ASN A 238 6.04 29.44 2.40
CA ASN A 238 6.56 28.55 1.37
C ASN A 238 5.45 27.63 0.87
N GLU A 239 4.79 28.00 -0.23
CA GLU A 239 3.69 27.24 -0.82
C GLU A 239 4.14 25.90 -1.42
N ASP A 240 5.43 25.75 -1.78
CA ASP A 240 5.96 24.48 -2.29
C ASP A 240 5.87 23.34 -1.28
N MET A 241 5.73 23.68 0.02
CA MET A 241 5.56 22.71 1.09
C MET A 241 4.12 22.20 1.21
N TYR A 242 3.14 22.83 0.57
CA TYR A 242 1.73 22.39 0.64
C TYR A 242 1.52 20.99 0.06
N LYS A 243 2.40 20.54 -0.86
CA LYS A 243 2.36 19.18 -1.43
C LYS A 243 2.54 18.07 -0.40
N TYR A 244 3.08 18.40 0.78
CA TYR A 244 3.28 17.47 1.89
C TYR A 244 2.09 17.39 2.86
N GLY A 245 1.08 18.24 2.67
CA GLY A 245 -0.16 18.22 3.45
C GLY A 245 0.03 18.64 4.91
N LEU A 246 -0.97 18.32 5.73
CA LEU A 246 -0.97 18.53 7.17
C LEU A 246 -0.80 17.17 7.85
N SER A 247 0.23 17.05 8.69
CA SER A 247 0.48 15.87 9.52
C SER A 247 -0.20 15.97 10.88
#